data_AF-A0A326TJ14-F1
#
_entry.id   AF-A0A326TJ14-F1
#
_cell.length_a   1.000
_cell.length_b   1.000
_cell.length_c   1.000
_cell.angle_alpha   90.00
_cell.angle_beta   90.00
_cell.angle_gamma   90.00
#
_symmetry.space_group_name_H-M   'P 1'
#
loop_
_entity.id
_entity.type
_entity.pdbx_description
1 polymer ?
#
loop_
_entity_poly.entity_id
_entity_poly.type
_entity_poly.pdbx_seq_one_letter_code
_entity_poly.pdbx_strand_id
1 'polypeptide(L)'
;MLTAEQKIRLTLTGSPFKEPHFPHEGENVRRYLRGGTLPDLHVTFHQRGDEIEVRCSTCQVTLGAFPSNYEEDTAKKIAAMRQSGHRH
;
A
#
# COMPACT_ATOMS: atom_id res chain seq x y z
N MET A 1 1.20 -8.47 21.26
CA MET A 1 0.24 -8.60 20.14
C MET A 1 0.22 -7.26 19.42
N LEU A 2 0.38 -7.20 18.09
CA LEU A 2 0.41 -5.93 17.35
C LEU A 2 -1.01 -5.36 17.17
N THR A 3 -1.16 -4.03 17.31
CA THR A 3 -2.41 -3.32 16.99
C THR A 3 -2.73 -3.40 15.49
N ALA A 4 -3.96 -3.07 15.08
CA ALA A 4 -4.34 -3.04 13.65
C ALA A 4 -3.41 -2.11 12.86
N GLU A 5 -3.13 -0.93 13.42
CA GLU A 5 -2.20 0.05 12.89
C GLU A 5 -0.76 -0.49 12.78
N GLN A 6 -0.25 -1.16 13.82
CA GLN A 6 1.08 -1.76 13.80
C GLN A 6 1.22 -2.90 12.77
N LYS A 7 0.14 -3.65 12.51
CA LYS A 7 0.11 -4.65 11.42
C LYS A 7 0.16 -3.99 10.05
N ILE A 8 -0.52 -2.85 9.88
CA ILE A 8 -0.47 -2.04 8.65
C ILE A 8 0.96 -1.50 8.46
N ARG A 9 1.56 -0.91 9.49
CA ARG A 9 2.95 -0.42 9.47
C ARG A 9 3.95 -1.52 9.12
N LEU A 10 3.80 -2.71 9.71
CA LEU A 10 4.63 -3.88 9.40
C LEU A 10 4.50 -4.28 7.92
N THR A 11 3.28 -4.28 7.40
CA THR A 11 3.00 -4.62 5.99
C THR A 11 3.61 -3.60 5.02
N LEU A 12 3.57 -2.31 5.36
CA LEU A 12 4.03 -1.23 4.50
C LEU A 12 5.55 -0.96 4.60
N THR A 13 6.12 -1.08 5.80
CA THR A 13 7.50 -0.63 6.08
C THR A 13 8.45 -1.76 6.46
N GLY A 14 7.94 -2.98 6.66
CA GLY A 14 8.70 -4.09 7.24
C GLY A 14 8.95 -3.95 8.75
N SER A 15 8.42 -2.90 9.40
CA SER A 15 8.52 -2.67 10.84
C SER A 15 7.17 -2.21 11.42
N PRO A 16 6.73 -2.74 12.57
CA PRO A 16 5.48 -2.31 13.18
C PRO A 16 5.57 -0.94 13.86
N PHE A 17 6.78 -0.45 14.13
CA PHE A 17 7.04 0.81 14.86
C PHE A 17 7.51 1.94 13.95
N LYS A 18 7.88 1.64 12.70
CA LYS A 18 8.34 2.66 11.76
C LYS A 18 7.12 3.39 11.20
N GLU A 19 7.14 4.72 11.34
CA GLU A 19 6.14 5.57 10.69
C GLU A 19 6.21 5.36 9.17
N PRO A 20 5.06 5.16 8.52
CA PRO A 20 4.93 5.16 7.08
C PRO A 20 5.39 6.52 6.48
N HIS A 21 6.68 6.73 6.21
CA HIS A 21 7.14 7.87 5.39
C HIS A 21 6.72 7.64 3.93
N PHE A 22 5.59 8.23 3.52
CA PHE A 22 5.00 8.00 2.20
C PHE A 22 4.21 9.16 1.52
N PRO A 23 4.04 10.39 2.04
CA PRO A 23 3.06 11.29 1.42
C PRO A 23 3.43 11.80 0.00
N HIS A 24 4.60 11.52 -0.58
CA HIS A 24 5.03 12.22 -1.81
C HIS A 24 5.99 11.41 -2.67
N GLU A 25 6.12 10.13 -2.39
CA GLU A 25 7.00 9.24 -3.12
C GLU A 25 6.33 8.83 -4.44
N GLY A 26 6.29 9.77 -5.39
CA GLY A 26 5.64 9.63 -6.70
C GLY A 26 6.17 8.48 -7.56
N GLU A 27 5.98 8.55 -8.88
CA GLU A 27 6.25 7.43 -9.82
C GLU A 27 7.64 6.75 -9.71
N ASN A 28 8.60 7.43 -9.11
CA ASN A 28 9.98 6.97 -8.95
C ASN A 28 10.22 6.03 -7.77
N VAL A 29 9.29 5.91 -6.82
CA VAL A 29 9.50 5.04 -5.65
C VAL A 29 8.60 3.81 -5.71
N ARG A 30 9.25 2.66 -5.88
CA ARG A 30 8.59 1.38 -6.01
C ARG A 30 8.50 0.67 -4.66
N ARG A 31 7.33 0.11 -4.38
CA ARG A 31 6.98 -0.56 -3.13
C ARG A 31 6.44 -1.96 -3.42
N TYR A 32 6.76 -2.90 -2.53
CA TYR A 32 6.23 -4.25 -2.58
C TYR A 32 5.19 -4.40 -1.46
N LEU A 33 3.93 -4.52 -1.84
CA LEU A 33 2.85 -4.89 -0.92
C LEU A 33 2.87 -6.41 -0.77
N ARG A 34 3.37 -6.89 0.38
CA ARG A 34 3.59 -8.32 0.67
C ARG A 34 2.82 -8.77 1.91
N GLY A 35 2.77 -10.08 2.13
CA GLY A 35 2.29 -10.70 3.38
C GLY A 35 1.10 -11.65 3.22
N GLY A 36 0.98 -12.63 4.10
CA GLY A 36 -0.06 -13.66 4.03
C GLY A 36 0.09 -14.59 2.81
N THR A 37 -1.01 -15.15 2.33
CA THR A 37 -1.08 -16.07 1.17
C THR A 37 -1.41 -15.38 -0.15
N LEU A 38 -1.62 -14.06 -0.13
CA LEU A 38 -1.97 -13.27 -1.31
C LEU A 38 -0.73 -13.02 -2.19
N PRO A 39 -0.90 -12.84 -3.51
CA PRO A 39 0.21 -12.49 -4.38
C PRO A 39 0.83 -11.14 -3.98
N ASP A 40 2.11 -11.01 -4.25
CA ASP A 40 2.84 -9.76 -4.07
C ASP A 40 2.43 -8.76 -5.15
N LEU A 41 2.36 -7.48 -4.78
CA LEU A 41 2.00 -6.39 -5.69
C LEU A 41 3.12 -5.35 -5.71
N HIS A 42 3.57 -4.98 -6.90
CA HIS A 42 4.66 -4.03 -7.09
C HIS A 42 4.11 -2.67 -7.56
N VAL A 43 4.13 -1.68 -6.68
CA VAL A 43 3.34 -0.45 -6.83
C VAL A 43 4.12 0.83 -6.55
N THR A 44 3.56 1.96 -6.94
CA THR A 44 3.97 3.32 -6.57
C THR A 44 2.80 4.03 -5.87
N PHE A 45 3.07 4.96 -4.97
CA PHE A 45 2.05 5.69 -4.22
C PHE A 45 2.00 7.16 -4.65
N HIS A 46 0.80 7.67 -4.88
CA HIS A 46 0.60 9.03 -5.36
C HIS A 46 -0.41 9.74 -4.46
N GLN A 47 0.03 10.71 -3.67
CA GLN A 47 -0.90 11.47 -2.83
C GLN A 47 -1.79 12.35 -3.71
N ARG A 48 -3.10 12.28 -3.46
CA ARG A 48 -4.13 13.07 -4.12
C ARG A 48 -5.12 13.57 -3.08
N GLY A 49 -4.87 14.78 -2.56
CA GLY A 49 -5.62 15.33 -1.44
C GLY A 49 -5.46 14.44 -0.20
N ASP A 50 -6.58 13.97 0.33
CA ASP A 50 -6.63 13.12 1.53
C ASP A 50 -6.46 11.62 1.24
N GLU A 51 -6.28 11.23 -0.02
CA GLU A 51 -6.07 9.84 -0.43
C GLU A 51 -4.67 9.59 -0.99
N ILE A 52 -4.26 8.33 -0.97
CA ILE A 52 -3.09 7.80 -1.64
C ILE A 52 -3.58 6.86 -2.74
N GLU A 53 -3.36 7.27 -3.99
CA GLU A 53 -3.61 6.48 -5.17
C GLU A 53 -2.46 5.48 -5.38
N VAL A 54 -2.80 4.20 -5.51
CA VAL A 54 -1.86 3.11 -5.71
C VAL A 54 -1.85 2.75 -7.19
N ARG A 55 -0.68 2.85 -7.82
CA ARG A 55 -0.49 2.50 -9.22
C ARG A 55 0.47 1.34 -9.38
N CYS A 56 0.27 0.51 -10.40
CA CYS A 56 1.23 -0.50 -10.79
C CYS A 56 2.56 0.16 -11.20
N SER A 57 3.66 -0.26 -10.60
CA SER A 57 4.98 0.31 -10.90
C SER A 57 5.46 0.01 -12.34
N THR A 58 4.91 -1.02 -12.99
CA THR A 58 5.28 -1.43 -14.35
C THR A 58 4.46 -0.72 -15.42
N CYS A 59 3.13 -0.77 -15.33
CA CYS A 59 2.23 -0.24 -16.37
C CYS A 59 1.51 1.07 -15.97
N GLN A 60 1.77 1.60 -14.76
CA GLN A 60 1.23 2.86 -14.22
C GLN A 60 -0.31 2.92 -14.11
N VAL A 61 -1.01 1.79 -14.30
CA VAL A 61 -2.45 1.69 -14.09
C VAL A 61 -2.79 1.83 -12.61
N THR A 62 -3.83 2.61 -12.31
CA THR A 62 -4.39 2.74 -10.96
C THR A 62 -5.07 1.46 -10.51
N LEU A 63 -4.59 0.90 -9.40
CA LEU A 63 -5.09 -0.34 -8.81
C LEU A 63 -6.13 -0.07 -7.72
N GLY A 64 -6.08 1.11 -7.10
CA GLY A 64 -7.02 1.55 -6.08
C GLY A 64 -6.48 2.77 -5.33
N ALA A 65 -7.18 3.19 -4.29
CA ALA A 65 -6.76 4.29 -3.43
C ALA A 65 -7.19 4.03 -1.97
N PHE A 66 -6.40 4.52 -1.01
CA PHE A 66 -6.73 4.46 0.41
C PHE A 66 -6.45 5.79 1.12
N PRO A 67 -7.09 6.08 2.25
CA PRO A 67 -6.87 7.32 2.99
C PRO A 67 -5.40 7.53 3.38
N SER A 68 -4.89 8.74 3.18
CA SER A 68 -3.50 9.13 3.47
C SER A 68 -3.15 9.10 4.97
N ASN A 69 -4.16 9.04 5.83
CA ASN A 69 -4.03 8.87 7.27
C ASN A 69 -3.94 7.40 7.72
N TYR A 70 -3.96 6.43 6.79
CA TYR A 70 -3.79 5.00 7.06
C TYR A 70 -4.80 4.37 8.04
N GLU A 71 -6.02 4.91 8.09
CA GLU A 71 -7.08 4.39 8.97
C GLU A 71 -7.48 2.93 8.67
N GLU A 72 -8.28 2.33 9.56
CA GLU A 72 -8.51 0.87 9.68
C GLU A 72 -8.86 0.13 8.37
N ASP A 73 -9.51 0.81 7.42
CA ASP A 73 -9.89 0.18 6.14
C ASP A 73 -8.73 0.07 5.13
N THR A 74 -7.58 0.70 5.40
CA THR A 74 -6.39 0.65 4.52
C THR A 74 -5.93 -0.79 4.30
N ALA A 75 -5.91 -1.62 5.35
CA ALA A 75 -5.53 -3.03 5.23
C ALA A 75 -6.46 -3.81 4.30
N LYS A 76 -7.78 -3.59 4.39
CA LYS A 76 -8.77 -4.25 3.54
C LYS A 76 -8.64 -3.80 2.09
N LYS A 77 -8.45 -2.50 1.86
CA LYS A 77 -8.23 -1.95 0.51
C LYS A 77 -6.97 -2.51 -0.13
N ILE A 78 -5.86 -2.60 0.62
CA ILE A 78 -4.62 -3.25 0.17
C ILE A 78 -4.84 -4.72 -0.16
N ALA A 79 -5.56 -5.46 0.68
CA ALA A 79 -5.87 -6.87 0.43
C ALA A 79 -6.69 -7.05 -0.86
N ALA A 80 -7.71 -6.21 -1.08
CA ALA A 80 -8.51 -6.22 -2.30
C ALA A 80 -7.68 -5.93 -3.55
N MET A 81 -6.76 -4.96 -3.49
CA MET A 81 -5.84 -4.66 -4.60
C MET A 81 -4.89 -5.82 -4.91
N ARG A 82 -4.47 -6.58 -3.90
CA ARG A 82 -3.66 -7.79 -4.11
C ARG A 82 -4.49 -8.95 -4.64
N GLN A 83 -5.74 -9.09 -4.21
CA GLN A 83 -6.66 -10.12 -4.69
C GLN A 83 -7.13 -9.91 -6.13
N SER A 84 -7.16 -8.67 -6.63
CA SER A 84 -7.51 -8.38 -8.03
C SER A 84 -6.56 -9.04 -9.04
N GLY A 85 -5.41 -9.55 -8.58
CA GLY A 85 -4.54 -10.41 -9.37
C GLY A 85 -3.83 -9.66 -10.50
N HIS A 86 -3.65 -8.35 -10.35
CA HIS A 86 -2.91 -7.53 -11.31
C HIS A 86 -1.45 -8.02 -11.38
N ARG A 87 -1.15 -8.82 -12.40
CA ARG A 87 0.14 -9.50 -12.61
C ARG A 87 0.91 -8.87 -13.76
N HIS A 88 2.07 -8.31 -13.45
CA HIS A 88 3.11 -7.88 -14.38
C HIS A 88 4.48 -8.19 -13.79
#